data_AF-A0A2I8VQR0-F1
#
_entry.id   AF-A0A2I8VQR0-F1
#
_cell.length_a   1.000
_cell.length_b   1.000
_cell.length_c   1.000
_cell.angle_alpha   90.00
_cell.angle_beta   90.00
_cell.angle_gamma   90.00
#
_symmetry.space_group_name_H-M   'P 1'
#
loop_
_entity.id
_entity.type
_entity.pdbx_description
1 polymer ?
#
loop_
_entity_poly.entity_id
_entity_poly.type
_entity_poly.pdbx_seq_one_letter_code
_entity_poly.pdbx_strand_id
1 'polypeptide(L)'
;MPRAHLKLNATATDVWLTDLSTDFPEAEFRILSSHPVDNGMLGLLEIMTPNGDAIARRIGDTPEVRSSEVVHSDEGMVQIQYVAARPELYEVLSETASLPRFPSFSGMGGCPSS
;
A
#
# COMPACT_ATOMS: atom_id res chain seq x y z
N MET A 1 28.71 -1.60 10.32
CA MET A 1 27.26 -1.70 10.62
C MET A 1 26.67 -2.78 9.73
N PRO A 2 26.10 -3.87 10.29
CA PRO A 2 25.53 -4.94 9.47
C PRO A 2 24.21 -4.48 8.85
N ARG A 3 24.03 -4.72 7.55
CA ARG A 3 22.79 -4.46 6.80
C ARG A 3 22.09 -5.79 6.57
N ALA A 4 20.93 -5.98 7.18
CA ALA A 4 20.04 -7.10 6.86
C ALA A 4 19.09 -6.67 5.75
N HIS A 5 19.10 -7.39 4.62
CA HIS A 5 18.11 -7.23 3.56
C HIS A 5 17.08 -8.33 3.73
N LEU A 6 15.88 -7.96 4.17
CA LEU A 6 14.75 -8.88 4.25
C LEU A 6 13.95 -8.78 2.95
N LYS A 7 13.84 -9.90 2.23
CA LYS A 7 13.02 -10.03 1.02
C LYS A 7 11.74 -10.75 1.41
N LEU A 8 10.67 -10.00 1.65
CA LEU A 8 9.35 -10.57 1.92
C LEU A 8 8.71 -10.95 0.58
N ASN A 9 8.34 -12.22 0.41
CA ASN A 9 7.46 -12.63 -0.68
C ASN A 9 6.04 -12.22 -0.29
N ALA A 10 5.56 -11.12 -0.89
CA ALA A 10 4.22 -10.57 -0.65
C ALA A 10 3.07 -11.52 -1.08
N THR A 11 3.39 -12.63 -1.74
CA THR A 11 2.45 -13.64 -2.23
C THR A 11 1.63 -14.32 -1.13
N ALA A 12 2.04 -14.26 0.14
CA ALA A 12 1.33 -14.88 1.26
C ALA A 12 0.52 -13.88 2.10
N THR A 13 0.54 -12.59 1.78
CA THR A 13 0.29 -11.55 2.78
C THR A 13 -0.81 -10.57 2.36
N ASP A 14 -1.09 -10.43 1.06
CA ASP A 14 -2.20 -9.63 0.53
C ASP A 14 -3.05 -10.46 -0.45
N VAL A 15 -3.89 -11.35 0.09
CA VAL A 15 -4.79 -12.22 -0.71
C VAL A 15 -5.64 -11.38 -1.68
N TRP A 16 -6.14 -10.24 -1.22
CA TRP A 16 -6.98 -9.34 -2.02
C TRP A 16 -6.26 -8.72 -3.23
N LEU A 17 -4.94 -8.46 -3.16
CA LEU A 17 -4.15 -7.97 -4.30
C LEU A 17 -3.97 -9.08 -5.35
N THR A 18 -3.90 -10.33 -4.91
CA THR A 18 -3.85 -11.49 -5.80
C THR A 18 -5.18 -11.68 -6.53
N ASP A 19 -6.29 -11.53 -5.80
CA ASP A 19 -7.64 -11.57 -6.38
C ASP A 19 -7.85 -10.42 -7.37
N LEU A 20 -7.41 -9.21 -7.01
CA LEU A 20 -7.46 -8.04 -7.88
C LEU A 20 -6.65 -8.25 -9.17
N SER A 21 -5.43 -8.79 -9.06
CA SER A 21 -4.61 -9.12 -10.23
C SER A 21 -5.22 -10.22 -11.09
N THR A 22 -6.05 -11.09 -10.51
CA THR A 22 -6.78 -12.14 -11.24
C THR A 22 -8.01 -11.58 -11.94
N ASP A 23 -8.69 -10.61 -11.32
CA ASP A 23 -9.84 -9.90 -11.90
C ASP A 23 -9.43 -9.01 -13.10
N PHE A 24 -8.18 -8.53 -13.13
CA PHE A 24 -7.61 -7.68 -14.19
C PHE A 24 -6.27 -8.22 -14.71
N PRO A 25 -6.26 -9.36 -15.41
CA PRO A 25 -5.03 -10.03 -15.84
C PRO A 25 -4.23 -9.23 -16.88
N GLU A 26 -4.84 -8.27 -17.55
CA GLU A 26 -4.19 -7.35 -18.49
C GLU A 26 -3.49 -6.16 -17.82
N ALA A 27 -3.74 -5.92 -16.53
CA ALA A 27 -3.14 -4.82 -15.78
C ALA A 27 -1.83 -5.24 -15.13
N GLU A 28 -0.85 -4.34 -15.09
CA GLU A 28 0.41 -4.57 -14.39
C GLU A 28 0.41 -3.84 -13.05
N PHE A 29 0.61 -4.57 -11.96
CA PHE A 29 0.54 -4.04 -10.60
C PHE A 29 1.93 -3.91 -9.99
N ARG A 30 2.26 -2.73 -9.46
CA ARG A 30 3.54 -2.46 -8.81
C ARG A 30 3.34 -1.75 -7.47
N ILE A 31 3.70 -2.42 -6.38
CA ILE A 31 3.71 -1.81 -5.06
C ILE A 31 4.93 -0.89 -4.97
N LEU A 32 4.70 0.42 -4.86
CA LEU A 32 5.75 1.43 -4.76
C LEU A 32 6.24 1.57 -3.31
N SER A 33 5.34 1.46 -2.35
CA SER A 33 5.63 1.51 -0.93
C SER A 33 4.59 0.76 -0.11
N SER A 34 4.99 0.26 1.06
CA SER A 34 4.10 -0.33 2.06
C SER A 34 4.71 -0.12 3.44
N HIS A 35 3.93 0.47 4.35
CA HIS A 35 4.39 0.81 5.70
C HIS A 35 3.28 0.55 6.72
N PRO A 36 3.64 0.10 7.93
CA PRO A 36 2.66 -0.07 9.00
C PRO A 36 2.17 1.29 9.47
N VAL A 37 0.86 1.38 9.69
CA VAL A 37 0.19 2.48 10.39
C VAL A 37 -0.58 1.92 11.58
N ASP A 38 -1.05 2.79 12.48
CA ASP A 38 -1.71 2.38 13.74
C ASP A 38 -2.80 1.33 13.51
N ASN A 39 -3.57 1.50 12.44
CA ASN A 39 -4.70 0.64 12.10
C ASN A 39 -4.54 0.01 10.71
N GLY A 40 -3.37 -0.59 10.41
CA GLY A 40 -3.21 -1.40 9.19
C GLY A 40 -1.87 -1.22 8.49
N MET A 41 -1.90 -1.40 7.17
CA MET A 41 -0.79 -1.15 6.25
C MET A 41 -1.21 -0.05 5.28
N LEU A 42 -0.43 1.03 5.24
CA LEU A 42 -0.54 2.07 4.21
C LEU A 42 0.31 1.65 3.01
N GLY A 43 -0.32 1.50 1.85
CA GLY A 43 0.35 1.16 0.60
C GLY A 43 0.15 2.21 -0.47
N LEU A 44 1.13 2.31 -1.37
CA LEU A 44 1.01 3.02 -2.64
C LEU A 44 1.17 2.01 -3.78
N LEU A 45 0.15 1.91 -4.62
CA LEU A 45 0.07 1.00 -5.73
C LEU A 45 0.06 1.79 -7.04
N GLU A 46 0.93 1.41 -7.96
CA GLU A 46 0.89 1.83 -9.35
C GLU A 46 0.31 0.69 -10.20
N ILE A 47 -0.59 1.05 -11.11
CA ILE A 47 -1.30 0.09 -11.94
C ILE A 47 -1.28 0.58 -13.38
N MET A 48 -0.60 -0.16 -14.25
CA MET A 48 -0.62 0.10 -15.68
C MET A 48 -1.87 -0.54 -16.27
N THR A 49 -2.83 0.27 -16.73
CA THR A 49 -4.11 -0.20 -17.26
C THR A 49 -4.79 0.89 -18.08
N PRO A 50 -5.56 0.55 -19.13
CA PRO A 50 -6.49 1.48 -19.77
C PRO A 50 -7.79 1.68 -18.96
N ASN A 51 -8.04 0.87 -17.93
CA ASN A 51 -9.30 0.81 -17.18
C ASN A 51 -9.13 1.24 -15.71
N GLY A 52 -8.39 2.32 -15.45
CA GLY A 52 -8.06 2.79 -14.10
C GLY A 52 -9.27 2.96 -13.17
N ASP A 53 -10.36 3.53 -13.68
CA ASP A 53 -11.60 3.75 -12.92
C ASP A 53 -12.30 2.45 -12.47
N ALA A 54 -12.18 1.37 -13.25
CA ALA A 54 -12.76 0.08 -12.89
C ALA A 54 -11.96 -0.56 -11.74
N ILE A 55 -10.63 -0.49 -11.82
CA ILE A 55 -9.74 -1.01 -10.80
C ILE A 55 -9.86 -0.21 -9.50
N ALA A 56 -9.91 1.13 -9.59
CA ALA A 56 -10.08 2.00 -8.42
C ALA A 56 -11.38 1.70 -7.66
N ARG A 57 -12.49 1.49 -8.38
CA ARG A 57 -13.77 1.08 -7.78
C ARG A 57 -13.66 -0.29 -7.12
N ARG A 58 -13.09 -1.28 -7.81
CA ARG A 58 -12.90 -2.63 -7.25
C ARG A 58 -12.06 -2.62 -5.97
N ILE A 59 -11.03 -1.78 -5.90
CA ILE A 59 -10.23 -1.58 -4.68
C ILE A 59 -11.07 -0.97 -3.56
N GLY A 60 -11.86 0.07 -3.86
CA GLY A 60 -12.75 0.69 -2.88
C GLY A 60 -13.84 -0.24 -2.34
N ASP A 61 -14.26 -1.22 -3.14
CA ASP A 61 -15.24 -2.25 -2.78
C ASP A 61 -14.62 -3.47 -2.09
N THR A 62 -13.28 -3.51 -1.94
CA THR A 62 -12.57 -4.64 -1.32
C THR A 62 -12.69 -4.59 0.20
N PRO A 63 -13.24 -5.62 0.88
CA PRO A 63 -13.45 -5.61 2.34
C PRO A 63 -12.20 -5.41 3.18
N GLU A 64 -11.05 -5.87 2.68
CA GLU A 64 -9.75 -5.74 3.34
C GLU A 64 -9.21 -4.30 3.28
N VAL A 65 -9.69 -3.50 2.32
CA VAL A 65 -9.31 -2.11 2.10
C VAL A 65 -10.24 -1.21 2.91
N ARG A 66 -9.67 -0.54 3.92
CA ARG A 66 -10.39 0.35 4.83
C ARG A 66 -10.60 1.73 4.23
N SER A 67 -9.66 2.17 3.41
CA SER A 67 -9.75 3.43 2.66
C SER A 67 -8.85 3.37 1.44
N SER A 68 -9.26 4.02 0.36
CA SER A 68 -8.45 4.18 -0.85
C SER A 68 -8.66 5.56 -1.46
N GLU A 69 -7.61 6.11 -2.05
CA GLU A 69 -7.60 7.39 -2.75
C GLU A 69 -6.79 7.27 -4.04
N VAL A 70 -7.36 7.73 -5.15
CA VAL A 70 -6.63 7.88 -6.41
C VAL A 70 -5.77 9.13 -6.29
N VAL A 71 -4.45 8.96 -6.23
CA VAL A 71 -3.50 10.07 -6.09
C VAL A 71 -3.05 10.62 -7.44
N HIS A 72 -3.09 9.79 -8.48
CA HIS A 72 -2.82 10.18 -9.86
C HIS A 72 -3.54 9.24 -10.83
N SER A 73 -3.98 9.79 -11.97
CA SER A 73 -4.57 9.01 -13.06
C SER A 73 -4.22 9.67 -14.40
N ASP A 74 -3.85 8.86 -15.38
CA ASP A 74 -3.69 9.22 -16.78
C ASP A 74 -4.23 8.12 -17.71
N GLU A 75 -4.00 8.24 -19.02
CA GLU A 75 -4.59 7.35 -20.05
C GLU A 75 -4.12 5.88 -19.96
N GLY A 76 -3.02 5.59 -19.26
CA GLY A 76 -2.46 4.24 -19.18
C GLY A 76 -2.04 3.80 -17.78
N MET A 77 -2.20 4.66 -16.79
CA MET A 77 -1.74 4.40 -15.44
C MET A 77 -2.65 5.07 -14.40
N VAL A 78 -2.86 4.37 -13.29
CA VAL A 78 -3.45 4.92 -12.08
C VAL A 78 -2.55 4.61 -10.89
N GLN A 79 -2.39 5.59 -10.00
CA GLN A 79 -1.75 5.40 -8.71
C GLN A 79 -2.78 5.57 -7.60
N ILE A 80 -2.79 4.61 -6.68
CA ILE A 80 -3.78 4.50 -5.62
C ILE A 80 -3.05 4.33 -4.29
N GLN A 81 -3.32 5.25 -3.37
CA GLN A 81 -2.97 5.09 -1.97
C GLN A 81 -4.09 4.32 -1.28
N TYR A 82 -3.76 3.34 -0.45
CA TYR A 82 -4.75 2.56 0.29
C TYR A 82 -4.28 2.27 1.71
N VAL A 83 -5.25 2.09 2.62
CA VAL A 83 -5.03 1.50 3.94
C VAL A 83 -5.77 0.17 3.98
N ALA A 84 -5.03 -0.92 4.16
CA ALA A 84 -5.58 -2.27 4.28
C ALA A 84 -5.36 -2.83 5.68
N ALA A 85 -6.15 -3.85 6.05
CA ALA A 85 -5.95 -4.60 7.29
C ALA A 85 -4.51 -5.15 7.35
N ARG A 86 -3.93 -5.17 8.55
CA ARG A 86 -2.57 -5.71 8.73
C ARG A 86 -2.63 -7.25 8.59
N PRO A 87 -1.77 -7.84 7.75
CA PRO A 87 -1.70 -9.30 7.65
C PRO A 87 -1.12 -9.90 8.93
N GLU A 88 -1.70 -11.00 9.43
CA GLU A 88 -1.33 -11.62 10.72
C GLU A 88 0.17 -11.96 10.83
N LEU A 89 0.80 -12.35 9.71
CA LEU A 89 2.24 -12.64 9.66
C LEU A 89 3.13 -11.42 9.92
N TYR A 90 2.62 -10.20 9.67
CA TYR A 90 3.34 -8.97 9.96
C TYR A 90 3.39 -8.69 11.47
N GLU A 91 2.36 -9.07 12.22
CA GLU A 91 2.35 -8.92 13.68
C GLU A 91 3.48 -9.73 14.32
N VAL A 92 3.59 -11.00 13.95
CA VAL A 92 4.63 -11.93 14.44
C VAL A 92 6.06 -11.43 14.12
N LEU A 93 6.25 -10.81 12.95
CA LEU A 93 7.56 -10.28 12.53
C LEU A 93 7.88 -8.92 13.17
N SER A 94 6.86 -8.09 13.44
CA SER A 94 7.05 -6.78 14.08
C SER A 94 7.52 -6.89 15.54
N GLU A 95 7.16 -7.98 16.22
CA GLU A 95 7.62 -8.27 17.59
C GLU A 95 9.09 -8.68 17.64
N THR A 96 9.64 -9.20 16.54
CA THR A 96 10.98 -9.80 16.49
C THR A 96 12.00 -8.97 15.72
N ALA A 97 11.56 -8.10 14.80
CA ALA A 97 12.44 -7.28 13.98
C ALA A 97 12.24 -5.80 14.25
N SER A 98 13.32 -5.11 14.65
CA SER A 98 13.40 -3.64 14.56
C SER A 98 13.40 -3.23 13.09
N LEU A 99 12.20 -3.07 12.51
CA LEU A 99 12.03 -2.67 11.12
C LEU A 99 12.62 -1.27 10.90
N PRO A 100 13.27 -1.01 9.75
CA PRO A 100 13.77 0.32 9.43
C PRO A 100 12.60 1.32 9.44
N ARG A 101 12.58 2.21 10.44
CA ARG A 101 11.64 3.33 10.46
C ARG A 101 12.16 4.38 9.49
N PHE A 102 11.42 4.62 8.43
CA PHE A 102 11.66 5.77 7.57
C PHE A 102 11.24 7.04 8.33
N PRO A 103 11.96 8.16 8.16
CA PRO A 103 11.62 9.39 8.85
C PRO A 103 10.24 9.86 8.42
N SER A 104 9.28 9.85 9.35
CA SER A 104 7.98 10.50 9.18
C SER A 104 8.13 11.97 9.58
N PHE A 105 7.88 12.88 8.64
CA PHE A 105 7.76 14.30 8.97
C PHE A 105 6.40 14.53 9.65
N SER A 106 6.39 14.54 10.98
CA SER A 106 5.27 15.08 11.75
C SER A 106 5.41 16.61 11.79
N GLY A 107 5.07 17.27 10.69
CA GLY A 107 4.98 18.73 10.63
C GLY A 107 3.69 19.22 11.31
N MET A 108 3.69 19.31 12.64
CA MET A 108 2.74 20.20 13.33
C MET A 108 3.18 21.63 13.03
N GLY A 109 2.53 22.24 12.05
CA GLY A 109 2.70 23.64 11.69
C GLY A 109 2.28 24.56 12.84
N GLY A 110 3.22 24.96 13.67
CA GLY A 110 3.14 26.19 14.43
C GLY A 110 3.52 27.34 13.51
N CYS A 111 2.52 28.01 12.93
CA CYS A 111 2.69 29.29 12.25
C CYS A 111 2.82 30.37 13.34
N PRO A 112 3.94 31.09 13.50
CA PRO A 112 3.92 32.32 14.28
C PRO A 112 3.43 33.45 13.38
N SER A 113 2.25 33.96 13.72
CA SER A 113 1.68 35.18 13.18
C SER A 113 2.58 36.38 13.51
N SER A 114 2.88 37.16 12.47
CA SER A 114 3.28 38.58 12.45
C SER A 114 4.67 38.97 12.98
#